data_AF-A0A929X603-F1
#
_entry.id   AF-A0A929X603-F1
#
_cell.length_a   1.000
_cell.length_b   1.000
_cell.length_c   1.000
_cell.angle_alpha   90.00
_cell.angle_beta   90.00
_cell.angle_gamma   90.00
#
_symmetry.space_group_name_H-M   'P 1'
#
loop_
_entity.id
_entity.type
_entity.pdbx_description
1 polymer ?
#
loop_
_entity_poly.entity_id
_entity_poly.type
_entity_poly.pdbx_seq_one_letter_code
_entity_poly.pdbx_strand_id
1 'polypeptide(L)'
;KKALDDYFPMEIVKREVKRPFEVAHCEGQFDVIATVEGGGFTGQAGALRHGISRALCEADKEAYRALLKAAGFLTRDSRMKERKKYGLKKARRASQFSKR
;
A
#
# COMPACT_ATOMS: atom_id res chain seq x y z
N LYS A 1 1.62 18.42 -11.64
CA LYS A 1 2.06 17.14 -11.04
C LYS A 1 3.02 17.48 -9.91
N LYS A 2 2.80 17.00 -8.68
CA LYS A 2 3.68 17.28 -7.53
C LYS A 2 4.78 16.23 -7.46
N ALA A 3 5.97 16.60 -7.00
CA ALA A 3 7.03 15.63 -6.75
C ALA A 3 6.64 14.69 -5.60
N LEU A 4 7.22 13.48 -5.57
CA LEU A 4 6.99 12.51 -4.49
C LEU A 4 7.29 13.13 -3.12
N ASP A 5 8.31 13.97 -3.06
CA ASP A 5 8.76 14.61 -1.84
C ASP A 5 7.79 15.67 -1.30
N ASP A 6 7.06 16.35 -2.18
CA ASP A 6 6.06 17.35 -1.82
C ASP A 6 4.70 16.73 -1.48
N TYR A 7 4.40 15.56 -2.06
CA TYR A 7 3.11 14.91 -1.88
C TYR A 7 3.04 14.08 -0.59
N PHE A 8 4.13 13.38 -0.24
CA PHE A 8 4.21 12.58 0.98
C PHE A 8 5.10 13.28 2.02
N PRO A 9 4.56 13.79 3.13
CA PRO A 9 5.37 14.48 4.13
C PRO A 9 6.26 13.53 4.96
N MET A 10 5.88 12.26 5.07
CA MET A 10 6.58 11.27 5.90
C MET A 10 7.55 10.41 5.08
N GLU A 11 8.81 10.31 5.52
CA GLU A 11 9.84 9.50 4.84
C GLU A 11 9.52 8.01 4.78
N ILE A 12 8.88 7.47 5.83
CA ILE A 12 8.49 6.05 5.88
C ILE A 12 7.58 5.70 4.69
N VAL A 13 6.66 6.61 4.37
CA VAL A 13 5.70 6.44 3.27
C VAL A 13 6.40 6.53 1.92
N LYS A 14 7.38 7.43 1.77
CA LYS A 14 8.21 7.53 0.56
C LYS A 14 9.02 6.26 0.33
N ARG A 15 9.64 5.70 1.39
CA ARG A 15 10.39 4.45 1.31
C ARG A 15 9.49 3.29 0.86
N GLU A 16 8.26 3.24 1.34
CA GLU A 16 7.33 2.18 0.96
C GLU A 16 6.96 2.18 -0.54
N VAL A 17 6.93 3.37 -1.17
CA VAL A 17 6.75 3.51 -2.63
C VAL A 17 8.00 3.10 -3.40
N LYS A 18 9.20 3.33 -2.86
CA LYS A 18 10.50 2.98 -3.49
C LYS A 18 10.86 1.49 -3.38
N ARG A 19 10.39 0.82 -2.34
CA ARG A 19 10.67 -0.59 -2.04
C ARG A 19 10.52 -1.62 -3.18
N PRO A 20 9.54 -1.53 -4.10
CA PRO A 20 9.46 -2.45 -5.24
C PRO A 20 10.65 -2.30 -6.20
N PHE A 21 11.22 -1.10 -6.34
CA PHE A 21 12.43 -0.88 -7.16
C PHE A 21 13.68 -1.46 -6.49
N GLU A 22 13.78 -1.34 -5.16
CA GLU A 22 14.85 -1.94 -4.37
C GLU A 22 14.87 -3.47 -4.56
N VAL A 23 13.71 -4.12 -4.49
CA VAL A 23 13.56 -5.58 -4.63
C VAL A 23 13.79 -6.07 -6.05
N ALA A 24 13.40 -5.28 -7.05
CA ALA A 24 13.62 -5.61 -8.45
C ALA A 24 15.00 -5.15 -8.98
N HIS A 25 15.83 -4.53 -8.12
CA HIS A 25 17.13 -3.97 -8.47
C HIS A 25 17.12 -3.04 -9.69
N CYS A 26 16.03 -2.29 -9.87
CA CYS A 26 15.81 -1.42 -11.03
C CYS A 26 15.72 0.07 -10.65
N GLU A 27 16.47 0.47 -9.63
CA GLU A 27 16.53 1.87 -9.18
C GLU A 27 17.02 2.80 -10.30
N GLY A 28 16.28 3.89 -10.53
CA GLY A 28 16.66 4.94 -11.49
C GLY A 28 16.44 4.59 -12.97
N GLN A 29 15.88 3.41 -13.29
CA GLN A 29 15.65 2.99 -14.68
C GLN A 29 14.29 3.40 -15.23
N PHE A 30 13.33 3.75 -14.37
CA PHE A 30 11.94 3.97 -14.74
C PHE A 30 11.40 5.28 -14.16
N ASP A 31 10.66 6.02 -14.98
CA ASP A 31 9.85 7.16 -14.56
C ASP A 31 8.41 6.73 -14.28
N VAL A 32 7.88 7.11 -13.11
CA VAL A 32 6.50 6.79 -12.72
C VAL A 32 5.64 8.04 -12.68
N ILE A 33 4.57 8.02 -13.48
CA ILE A 33 3.51 9.01 -13.44
C ILE A 33 2.24 8.31 -12.97
N ALA A 34 1.73 8.67 -11.79
CA ALA A 34 0.56 8.06 -11.20
C ALA A 34 -0.45 9.10 -10.71
N THR A 35 -1.73 8.75 -10.79
CA THR A 35 -2.86 9.49 -10.22
C THR A 35 -3.50 8.63 -9.14
N VAL A 36 -3.64 9.18 -7.94
CA VAL A 36 -4.27 8.51 -6.80
C VAL A 36 -5.39 9.38 -6.23
N GLU A 37 -6.52 8.76 -5.95
CA GLU A 37 -7.71 9.43 -5.44
C GLU A 37 -8.30 8.66 -4.25
N GLY A 38 -8.80 9.38 -3.26
CA GLY A 38 -9.40 8.81 -2.05
C GLY A 38 -8.40 8.24 -1.04
N GLY A 39 -8.93 7.72 0.07
CA GLY A 39 -8.13 7.16 1.16
C GLY A 39 -7.33 8.21 1.95
N GLY A 40 -6.26 7.76 2.60
CA GLY A 40 -5.27 8.62 3.28
C GLY A 40 -3.85 8.32 2.81
N PHE A 41 -2.85 9.09 3.24
CA PHE A 41 -1.48 9.00 2.72
C PHE A 41 -0.87 7.60 2.76
N THR A 42 -1.05 6.87 3.86
CA THR A 42 -0.52 5.50 4.01
C THR A 42 -1.22 4.51 3.07
N GLY A 43 -2.54 4.63 2.92
CA GLY A 43 -3.32 3.80 1.99
C GLY A 43 -2.98 4.09 0.53
N GLN A 44 -2.77 5.36 0.19
CA GLN A 44 -2.34 5.77 -1.15
C GLN A 44 -0.95 5.25 -1.50
N ALA A 45 0.00 5.29 -0.56
CA ALA A 45 1.32 4.72 -0.78
C ALA A 45 1.30 3.21 -0.98
N GLY A 46 0.49 2.48 -0.21
CA GLY A 46 0.27 1.05 -0.45
C GLY A 46 -0.36 0.76 -1.81
N ALA A 47 -1.28 1.62 -2.27
CA ALA A 47 -1.88 1.51 -3.60
C ALA A 47 -0.84 1.79 -4.72
N LEU A 48 -0.02 2.83 -4.58
CA LEU A 48 1.07 3.13 -5.51
C LEU A 48 2.06 1.98 -5.58
N ARG A 49 2.51 1.46 -4.42
CA ARG A 49 3.42 0.31 -4.36
C ARG A 49 2.88 -0.88 -5.16
N HIS A 50 1.60 -1.19 -4.98
CA HIS A 50 0.96 -2.30 -5.68
C HIS A 50 0.83 -2.03 -7.19
N GLY A 51 0.51 -0.80 -7.58
CA GLY A 51 0.45 -0.38 -8.98
C GLY A 51 1.81 -0.48 -9.68
N ILE A 52 2.87 0.04 -9.05
CA ILE A 52 4.25 -0.03 -9.56
C ILE A 52 4.68 -1.49 -9.71
N SER A 53 4.39 -2.34 -8.73
CA SER A 53 4.75 -3.77 -8.79
C SER A 53 4.07 -4.51 -9.93
N ARG A 54 2.83 -4.13 -10.27
CA ARG A 54 2.12 -4.69 -11.45
C ARG A 54 2.71 -4.18 -12.75
N ALA A 55 3.01 -2.88 -12.83
CA ALA A 55 3.63 -2.28 -14.02
C ALA A 55 5.01 -2.89 -14.31
N LEU A 56 5.85 -3.10 -13.29
CA LEU A 56 7.14 -3.78 -13.43
C LEU A 56 6.97 -5.23 -13.91
N CYS A 57 5.94 -5.93 -13.42
CA CYS A 57 5.63 -7.28 -13.89
C CYS A 57 5.13 -7.29 -15.34
N GLU A 58 4.53 -6.21 -15.86
CA GLU A 58 4.16 -6.11 -17.28
C GLU A 58 5.37 -5.81 -18.18
N ALA A 59 6.34 -5.04 -17.67
CA ALA A 59 7.57 -4.73 -18.39
C ALA A 59 8.46 -5.96 -18.61
N ASP A 60 8.70 -6.75 -17.55
CA ASP A 60 9.39 -8.05 -17.67
C ASP A 60 8.81 -9.06 -16.66
N LYS A 61 8.07 -10.02 -17.20
CA LYS A 61 7.37 -11.05 -16.42
C LYS A 61 8.31 -12.11 -15.88
N GLU A 62 9.41 -12.40 -16.55
CA GLU A 62 10.29 -13.51 -16.18
C GLU A 62 11.32 -13.07 -15.14
N ALA A 63 11.86 -11.86 -15.29
CA ALA A 63 12.86 -11.34 -14.36
C ALA A 63 12.27 -10.92 -13.00
N TYR A 64 11.12 -10.23 -12.99
CA TYR A 64 10.66 -9.54 -11.78
C TYR A 64 9.57 -10.27 -11.00
N ARG A 65 8.81 -11.16 -11.63
CA ARG A 65 7.64 -11.78 -11.00
C ARG A 65 7.98 -12.65 -9.79
N ALA A 66 9.08 -13.42 -9.86
CA ALA A 66 9.47 -14.30 -8.76
C ALA A 66 9.86 -13.50 -7.50
N LEU A 67 10.69 -12.47 -7.66
CA LEU A 67 11.15 -11.60 -6.59
C LEU A 67 9.99 -10.80 -5.96
N LEU A 68 9.14 -10.18 -6.78
CA LEU A 68 8.01 -9.39 -6.32
C LEU A 68 6.91 -10.24 -5.66
N LYS A 69 6.73 -11.48 -6.12
CA LYS A 69 5.81 -12.44 -5.49
C LYS A 69 6.32 -12.90 -4.13
N ALA A 70 7.62 -13.21 -4.02
CA ALA A 70 8.25 -13.60 -2.76
C ALA A 70 8.20 -12.46 -1.73
N ALA A 71 8.38 -11.21 -2.17
CA ALA A 71 8.25 -10.03 -1.33
C ALA A 71 6.79 -9.64 -0.98
N GLY A 72 5.79 -10.33 -1.55
CA GLY A 72 4.38 -10.11 -1.25
C GLY A 72 3.76 -8.85 -1.88
N PHE A 73 4.42 -8.20 -2.84
CA PHE A 73 3.92 -6.95 -3.43
C PHE A 73 2.83 -7.14 -4.50
N LEU A 74 2.70 -8.35 -5.03
CA LEU A 74 1.66 -8.71 -5.99
C LEU A 74 0.31 -9.05 -5.34
N THR A 75 0.25 -9.18 -4.01
CA THR A 75 -1.00 -9.49 -3.30
C THR A 75 -1.69 -8.21 -2.87
N ARG A 76 -2.99 -8.10 -3.16
CA ARG A 76 -3.82 -6.99 -2.65
C ARG A 76 -4.12 -7.20 -1.17
N ASP A 77 -3.89 -6.19 -0.34
CA ASP A 77 -4.32 -6.19 1.06
C ASP A 77 -5.86 -6.19 1.15
N SER A 78 -6.42 -7.24 1.73
CA SER A 78 -7.86 -7.43 1.89
C SER A 78 -8.42 -6.74 3.13
N ARG A 79 -7.57 -6.22 4.01
CA ARG A 79 -7.99 -5.59 5.26
C ARG A 79 -8.82 -4.34 4.97
N MET A 80 -9.99 -4.27 5.59
CA MET A 80 -10.88 -3.11 5.54
C MET A 80 -11.43 -2.80 6.92
N LYS A 81 -11.85 -1.55 7.13
CA LYS A 81 -12.46 -1.14 8.39
C LYS A 81 -13.78 -1.89 8.59
N GLU A 82 -13.85 -2.69 9.65
CA GLU A 82 -15.09 -3.35 10.02
C GLU A 82 -16.17 -2.35 10.46
N ARG A 83 -17.42 -2.63 10.11
CA ARG A 83 -18.57 -1.81 10.53
C ARG A 83 -18.81 -1.90 12.04
N LYS A 84 -19.42 -0.85 12.61
CA LYS A 84 -19.95 -0.88 13.97
C LYS A 84 -21.17 -1.81 14.04
N LYS A 85 -21.23 -2.67 15.05
CA LYS A 85 -22.40 -3.50 15.35
C LYS A 85 -23.30 -2.80 16.37
N TYR A 86 -24.61 -3.01 16.30
CA TYR A 86 -25.55 -2.47 17.28
C TYR A 86 -25.24 -3.01 18.68
N GLY A 87 -25.51 -2.21 19.72
CA GLY A 87 -25.16 -2.55 21.11
C GLY A 87 -23.67 -2.48 21.46
N LEU A 88 -22.75 -2.36 20.50
CA LEU A 88 -21.32 -2.20 20.75
C LEU A 88 -20.87 -0.74 20.60
N LYS A 89 -19.83 -0.34 21.35
CA LYS A 89 -19.21 1.00 21.27
C LYS A 89 -18.42 1.19 19.97
N LYS A 90 -17.81 0.13 19.42
CA LYS A 90 -17.09 0.11 18.13
C LYS A 90 -17.42 -1.19 17.36
N ALA A 91 -16.63 -1.56 16.35
CA ALA A 91 -16.83 -2.82 15.60
C ALA A 91 -16.86 -4.07 16.50
N ARG A 92 -15.95 -4.14 17.49
CA ARG A 92 -15.84 -5.27 18.44
C ARG A 92 -15.90 -4.89 19.92
N ARG A 93 -15.67 -3.61 20.27
CA ARG A 93 -15.59 -3.15 21.67
C ARG A 93 -16.99 -3.06 22.30
N ALA A 94 -17.26 -3.90 23.29
CA ALA A 94 -18.46 -3.84 24.12
C ALA A 94 -18.39 -2.71 25.17
N SER A 95 -19.55 -2.31 25.71
CA SER A 95 -19.63 -1.56 26.96
C SER A 95 -19.16 -2.43 28.13
N GLN A 96 -18.81 -1.78 29.25
CA GLN A 96 -18.52 -2.51 30.48
C GLN A 96 -19.78 -3.26 30.93
N PHE A 97 -19.65 -4.56 31.15
CA PHE A 97 -20.72 -5.42 31.63
C PHE A 97 -20.77 -5.38 33.17
N SER A 98 -21.96 -5.20 33.74
CA SER A 98 -22.20 -5.32 35.19
C SER A 98 -23.01 -6.59 35.44
N LYS A 99 -22.51 -7.48 36.30
CA LYS A 99 -23.10 -8.80 36.58
C LYS A 99 -24.04 -8.80 37.80
N ARG A 100 -24.20 -7.66 38.48
CA ARG A 100 -24.93 -7.56 39.76
C ARG A 100 -26.39 -7.98 39.63
#